data_AF-T1C809-F1
#
_entry.id   AF-T1C809-F1
#
_cell.length_a   1.000
_cell.length_b   1.000
_cell.length_c   1.000
_cell.angle_alpha   90.00
_cell.angle_beta   90.00
_cell.angle_gamma   90.00
#
_symmetry.space_group_name_H-M   'P 1'
#
loop_
_entity.id
_entity.type
_entity.pdbx_description
1 polymer ?
#
loop_
_entity_poly.entity_id
_entity_poly.type
_entity_poly.pdbx_seq_one_letter_code
_entity_poly.pdbx_strand_id
1 'polypeptide(L)' 'MVQKARISLTGRDAQRVDQICKQIREIGQKTGVKIAGPIPLPTKKLRVPVRKG' A
#
# COMPACT_ATOMS: atom_id res chain seq x y z
N MET A 1 10.25 24.31 -0.13
CA MET A 1 9.73 23.01 0.35
C MET A 1 9.12 22.28 -0.84
N VAL A 2 9.58 21.08 -1.19
CA VAL A 2 8.99 20.31 -2.30
C VAL A 2 7.79 19.55 -1.76
N GLN A 3 6.59 19.83 -2.27
CA GLN A 3 5.37 19.16 -1.86
C GLN A 3 5.39 17.71 -2.39
N LYS A 4 5.59 16.75 -1.49
CA LYS A 4 5.59 15.31 -1.81
C LYS A 4 4.25 14.72 -1.40
N ALA A 5 3.48 14.22 -2.37
CA ALA A 5 2.28 13.43 -2.07
C ALA A 5 2.71 12.06 -1.51
N ARG A 6 2.19 11.69 -0.33
CA ARG A 6 2.43 10.38 0.30
C ARG A 6 1.14 9.58 0.30
N ILE A 7 1.14 8.45 -0.38
CA ILE A 7 -0.01 7.55 -0.46
C ILE A 7 0.31 6.32 0.41
N SER A 8 -0.48 6.11 1.47
CA SER A 8 -0.37 4.92 2.32
C SER A 8 -1.56 4.00 2.05
N LEU A 9 -1.31 2.83 1.46
CA LEU A 9 -2.34 1.83 1.19
C LEU A 9 -2.42 0.83 2.36
N THR A 10 -3.63 0.59 2.86
CA THR A 10 -3.89 -0.43 3.88
C THR A 10 -5.06 -1.29 3.41
N GLY A 11 -4.93 -2.61 3.48
CA GLY A 11 -5.97 -3.54 3.08
C GLY A 11 -5.85 -4.86 3.85
N ARG A 12 -6.93 -5.64 3.84
CA ARG A 12 -6.96 -6.98 4.44
C ARG A 12 -6.33 -8.02 3.52
N ASP A 13 -6.53 -7.86 2.21
CA ASP A 13 -6.03 -8.76 1.16
C ASP A 13 -4.77 -8.19 0.50
N ALA A 14 -3.66 -8.91 0.58
CA ALA A 14 -2.37 -8.49 -0.01
C ALA A 14 -2.46 -8.31 -1.54
N GLN A 15 -3.09 -9.26 -2.25
CA GLN A 15 -3.18 -9.19 -3.72
C GLN A 15 -3.94 -7.97 -4.22
N ARG A 16 -5.00 -7.57 -3.51
CA ARG A 16 -5.80 -6.40 -3.90
C ARG A 16 -5.02 -5.10 -3.70
N VAL A 17 -4.25 -5.01 -2.61
CA VAL A 17 -3.36 -3.87 -2.35
C VAL A 17 -2.28 -3.77 -3.43
N ASP A 18 -1.71 -4.90 -3.84
CA ASP A 18 -0.71 -4.94 -4.92
C ASP A 18 -1.27 -4.50 -6.27
N GLN A 19 -2.50 -4.91 -6.60
CA GLN A 19 -3.17 -4.47 -7.83
C GLN A 19 -3.37 -2.96 -7.86
N ILE A 20 -3.86 -2.37 -6.77
CA ILE A 20 -4.04 -0.91 -6.65
C ILE A 20 -2.69 -0.19 -6.72
N CYS A 21 -1.66 -0.73 -6.08
CA CYS A 21 -0.31 -0.16 -6.13
C CYS A 21 0.24 -0.12 -7.57
N LYS A 22 0.02 -1.18 -8.36
CA LYS A 22 0.37 -1.21 -9.79
C LYS A 22 -0.38 -0.16 -10.59
N GLN A 23 -1.69 -0.02 -10.39
CA GLN A 23 -2.50 1.00 -11.08
C GLN A 23 -2.01 2.42 -10.80
N ILE A 24 -1.73 2.76 -9.54
CA ILE A 24 -1.22 4.08 -9.15
C ILE A 24 0.15 4.34 -9.80
N ARG A 25 1.01 3.30 -9.87
CA ARG A 25 2.31 3.40 -10.53
C ARG A 25 2.15 3.68 -12.03
N GLU A 26 1.26 2.97 -12.72
CA GLU A 26 0.99 3.20 -14.14
C GLU A 26 0.47 4.62 -14.40
N ILE A 27 -0.43 5.12 -13.56
CA ILE A 27 -0.94 6.50 -13.66
C ILE A 27 0.20 7.49 -13.47
N GLY A 28 1.03 7.33 -12.43
CA GLY A 28 2.15 8.25 -12.19
C GLY A 28 3.23 8.20 -13.28
N GLN A 29 3.45 7.04 -13.90
CA GLN A 29 4.34 6.90 -15.06
C GLN A 29 3.77 7.62 -16.29
N LYS A 30 2.47 7.49 -16.57
CA LYS A 30 1.79 8.21 -17.66
C LYS A 30 1.86 9.72 -17.47
N THR A 31 1.74 10.21 -16.23
CA THR A 31 1.84 11.64 -15.90
C THR A 31 3.30 12.13 -15.83
N GLY A 32 4.30 11.26 -15.93
CA GLY A 32 5.72 11.64 -15.90
C GLY A 32 6.23 12.12 -14.53
N VAL A 33 5.55 11.74 -13.44
CA VAL A 33 5.91 12.18 -12.07
C VAL A 33 6.96 11.24 -11.48
N LYS A 34 7.91 11.78 -10.70
CA LYS A 34 8.91 10.98 -9.97
C LYS A 34 8.26 10.21 -8.81
N ILE A 35 8.24 8.88 -8.90
CA ILE A 35 7.68 7.99 -7.88
C ILE A 35 8.83 7.28 -7.14
N ALA A 36 8.81 7.27 -5.81
CA ALA A 36 9.82 6.58 -4.98
C ALA A 36 9.69 5.03 -5.01
N GLY A 37 8.62 4.52 -5.63
CA GLY A 37 8.30 3.10 -5.74
C GLY A 37 7.39 2.59 -4.62
N PRO A 38 6.90 1.35 -4.74
CA PRO A 38 6.17 0.68 -3.67
C PRO A 38 7.12 0.39 -2.51
N ILE A 39 6.90 1.03 -1.36
CA ILE A 39 7.66 0.76 -0.13
C ILE A 39 6.81 -0.20 0.71
N PRO A 40 7.17 -1.50 0.79
CA PRO A 40 6.40 -2.44 1.59
C PRO A 40 6.58 -2.12 3.07
N LEU A 41 5.46 -2.07 3.79
CA LEU A 41 5.43 -1.90 5.23
C LEU A 41 5.16 -3.26 5.89
N PRO A 42 5.62 -3.49 7.14
CA PRO A 42 5.37 -4.73 7.84
C PRO A 42 3.87 -4.97 8.02
N THR A 43 3.40 -6.18 7.70
CA THR A 43 2.00 -6.59 7.86
C THR A 43 1.67 -6.78 9.33
N LYS A 44 0.65 -6.07 9.83
CA LYS A 44 0.13 -6.30 11.18
C LYS A 44 -0.66 -7.61 11.21
N LYS A 45 -0.24 -8.56 12.06
CA LYS A 45 -0.94 -9.83 12.31
C LYS A 45 -1.72 -9.71 13.63
N LEU A 46 -3.04 -9.63 13.56
CA LEU A 46 -3.90 -9.63 14.75
C LEU A 46 -4.12 -11.08 15.21
N ARG A 47 -3.62 -11.43 16.40
CA ARG A 47 -3.94 -12.70 17.07
C ARG A 47 -4.91 -12.40 18.21
N VAL A 48 -6.14 -12.90 18.11
CA VAL A 48 -7.15 -12.75 19.16
C VAL A 48 -7.33 -14.10 19.86
N PRO A 49 -6.89 -14.26 21.12
CA PRO A 49 -7.16 -15.48 21.87
C PRO A 49 -8.65 -15.52 22.24
N VAL A 50 -9.27 -16.69 22.08
CA VAL A 50 -10.65 -16.94 22.52
C VAL A 50 -10.64 -17.97 23.64
N ARG A 51 -11.59 -17.86 24.59
CA ARG A 51 -11.83 -18.95 25.55
C ARG A 51 -12.40 -20.14 24.78
N LYS A 52 -11.88 -21.35 25.03
CA LYS A 52 -12.60 -22.56 24.62
C LYS A 52 -13.90 -22.57 25.42
N GLY A 53 -15.02 -22.37 24.73
CA GLY A 53 -16.32 -22.80 25.24
C GLY A 53 -16.37 -24.31 25.30
#